data_AF-A0A540K4N5-F1
#
_entry.id   AF-A0A540K4N5-F1
#
_cell.length_a   1.000
_cell.length_b   1.000
_cell.length_c   1.000
_cell.angle_alpha   90.00
_cell.angle_beta   90.00
_cell.angle_gamma   90.00
#
_symmetry.space_group_name_H-M   'P 1'
#
loop_
_entity.id
_entity.type
_entity.pdbx_description
1 polymer ?
#
loop_
_entity_poly.entity_id
_entity_poly.type
_entity_poly.pdbx_seq_one_letter_code
_entity_poly.pdbx_strand_id
1 'polypeptide(L)'
;MDTPRTSYVVTKEKPGSEVSAEIAAALAASSMVFKDSDRFYSALLLNRSIQVFEFADKYRGSYNDSIGEGACPFYCDFSGYMDELLWGAAWLYKVTKAPYYWDYVLANIHYLESTVIRKVNGGPYLTGSVTEFGWDSKHSGINILVSQWAMTDPTISSPFIPKADELVCSILPKSRAPKSVTFSPGSSL
;
A
#
# COMPACT_ATOMS: atom_id res chain seq x y z
N MET A 1 -9.37 -31.29 -11.51
CA MET A 1 -8.35 -30.74 -10.60
C MET A 1 -8.60 -31.46 -9.29
N ASP A 2 -7.71 -32.39 -8.95
CA ASP A 2 -8.03 -33.46 -7.99
C ASP A 2 -7.25 -33.27 -6.67
N THR A 3 -6.51 -32.16 -6.56
CA THR A 3 -5.80 -31.74 -5.35
C THR A 3 -6.69 -30.86 -4.46
N PRO A 4 -6.67 -31.03 -3.12
CA PRO A 4 -7.38 -30.16 -2.19
C PRO A 4 -6.96 -28.69 -2.33
N ARG A 5 -7.94 -27.77 -2.26
CA ARG A 5 -7.73 -26.31 -2.28
C ARG A 5 -8.08 -25.73 -0.92
N THR A 6 -7.18 -25.90 0.05
CA THR A 6 -7.36 -25.42 1.43
C THR A 6 -7.53 -23.90 1.46
N SER A 7 -8.56 -23.44 2.19
CA SER A 7 -8.82 -22.02 2.41
C SER A 7 -8.22 -21.55 3.72
N TYR A 8 -7.60 -20.38 3.71
CA TYR A 8 -7.12 -19.67 4.89
C TYR A 8 -7.92 -18.38 5.07
N VAL A 9 -8.08 -17.96 6.33
CA VAL A 9 -8.86 -16.76 6.67
C VAL A 9 -8.19 -16.02 7.81
N VAL A 10 -8.11 -14.69 7.66
CA VAL A 10 -7.69 -13.79 8.74
C VAL A 10 -8.87 -13.56 9.69
N THR A 11 -8.61 -13.60 10.99
CA THR A 11 -9.59 -13.32 12.04
C THR A 11 -9.01 -12.35 13.06
N LYS A 12 -9.79 -12.01 14.09
CA LYS A 12 -9.31 -11.14 15.17
C LYS A 12 -8.15 -11.76 15.95
N GLU A 13 -8.16 -13.09 16.07
CA GLU A 13 -7.16 -13.91 16.75
C GLU A 13 -6.00 -14.31 15.83
N LYS A 14 -6.24 -14.29 14.51
CA LYS A 14 -5.26 -14.55 13.45
C LYS A 14 -5.23 -13.35 12.48
N PRO A 15 -4.72 -12.19 12.92
CA PRO A 15 -4.78 -10.95 12.15
C PRO A 15 -3.93 -10.99 10.87
N GLY A 16 -4.26 -10.09 9.94
CA GLY A 16 -3.48 -9.83 8.73
C GLY A 16 -3.80 -8.43 8.23
N SER A 17 -3.15 -7.44 8.83
CA SER A 17 -3.42 -6.02 8.61
C SER A 17 -3.09 -5.61 7.19
N GLU A 18 -1.96 -6.06 6.66
CA GLU A 18 -1.48 -5.76 5.32
C GLU A 18 -2.47 -6.23 4.26
N VAL A 19 -2.83 -7.52 4.25
CA VAL A 19 -3.80 -8.05 3.29
C VAL A 19 -5.19 -7.43 3.45
N SER A 20 -5.62 -7.15 4.69
CA SER A 20 -6.91 -6.53 4.95
C SER A 20 -6.94 -5.08 4.47
N ALA A 21 -5.92 -4.29 4.77
CA ALA A 21 -5.85 -2.90 4.36
C ALA A 21 -5.65 -2.75 2.84
N GLU A 22 -4.94 -3.67 2.18
CA GLU A 22 -4.87 -3.72 0.72
C GLU A 22 -6.23 -4.06 0.10
N ILE A 23 -7.00 -5.00 0.68
CA ILE A 23 -8.39 -5.25 0.27
C ILE A 23 -9.23 -3.98 0.43
N ALA A 24 -9.08 -3.25 1.53
CA ALA A 24 -9.80 -1.99 1.73
C ALA A 24 -9.42 -0.96 0.66
N ALA A 25 -8.14 -0.80 0.34
CA ALA A 25 -7.66 0.08 -0.74
C ALA A 25 -8.27 -0.30 -2.09
N ALA A 26 -8.23 -1.59 -2.45
CA ALA A 26 -8.78 -2.09 -3.71
C ALA A 26 -10.29 -1.86 -3.84
N LEU A 27 -11.05 -2.09 -2.76
CA LEU A 27 -12.48 -1.84 -2.71
C LEU A 27 -12.81 -0.34 -2.79
N ALA A 28 -12.05 0.51 -2.10
CA ALA A 28 -12.19 1.96 -2.19
C ALA A 28 -11.93 2.44 -3.62
N ALA A 29 -10.81 2.07 -4.22
CA ALA A 29 -10.46 2.41 -5.60
C ALA A 29 -11.54 1.93 -6.59
N SER A 30 -12.02 0.69 -6.44
CA SER A 30 -13.08 0.13 -7.27
C SER A 30 -14.40 0.89 -7.11
N SER A 31 -14.76 1.30 -5.89
CA SER A 31 -15.98 2.08 -5.65
C SER A 31 -16.01 3.39 -6.44
N MET A 32 -14.85 4.03 -6.65
CA MET A 32 -14.75 5.23 -7.49
C MET A 32 -15.07 4.92 -8.97
N VAL A 33 -14.56 3.80 -9.49
CA VAL A 33 -14.75 3.39 -10.89
C VAL A 33 -16.22 3.09 -11.18
N PHE A 34 -16.92 2.43 -10.25
CA PHE A 34 -18.33 2.09 -10.41
C PHE A 34 -19.30 3.23 -10.08
N LYS A 35 -18.81 4.37 -9.59
CA LYS A 35 -19.66 5.45 -9.05
C LYS A 35 -20.75 5.92 -10.02
N ASP A 36 -20.42 6.01 -11.31
CA ASP A 36 -21.35 6.53 -12.32
C ASP A 36 -22.09 5.43 -13.09
N SER A 37 -21.52 4.23 -13.19
CA SER A 37 -22.09 3.11 -13.92
C SER A 37 -23.01 2.22 -13.06
N ASP A 38 -22.68 2.05 -11.78
CA ASP A 38 -23.48 1.28 -10.81
C ASP A 38 -23.31 1.86 -9.40
N ARG A 39 -24.19 2.80 -9.06
CA ARG A 39 -24.18 3.49 -7.77
C ARG A 39 -24.40 2.56 -6.58
N PHE A 40 -25.23 1.52 -6.75
CA PHE A 40 -25.52 0.59 -5.66
C PHE A 40 -24.28 -0.25 -5.36
N TYR A 41 -23.63 -0.79 -6.39
CA TYR A 41 -22.41 -1.56 -6.22
C TYR A 41 -21.25 -0.69 -5.73
N SER A 42 -21.10 0.54 -6.24
CA SER A 42 -20.15 1.52 -5.71
C SER A 42 -20.32 1.73 -4.19
N ALA A 43 -21.55 1.95 -3.71
CA ALA A 43 -21.83 2.12 -2.29
C ALA A 43 -21.54 0.84 -1.47
N LEU A 44 -21.85 -0.33 -2.03
CA LEU A 44 -21.55 -1.62 -1.40
C LEU A 44 -20.04 -1.81 -1.19
N LEU A 45 -19.24 -1.54 -2.24
CA LEU A 45 -17.79 -1.64 -2.19
C LEU A 45 -17.19 -0.65 -1.19
N LEU A 46 -17.64 0.60 -1.18
CA LEU A 46 -17.16 1.61 -0.24
C LEU A 46 -17.49 1.24 1.21
N ASN A 47 -18.72 0.81 1.49
CA ASN A 47 -19.10 0.36 2.82
C ASN A 47 -18.27 -0.85 3.29
N ARG A 48 -18.00 -1.80 2.38
CA ARG A 48 -17.13 -2.93 2.68
C ARG A 48 -15.69 -2.48 2.93
N SER A 49 -15.16 -1.55 2.14
CA SER A 49 -13.82 -0.98 2.31
C SER A 49 -13.63 -0.40 3.71
N ILE A 50 -14.57 0.42 4.18
CA ILE A 50 -14.54 1.01 5.52
C ILE A 50 -14.47 -0.07 6.60
N GLN A 51 -15.34 -1.08 6.54
CA GLN A 51 -15.37 -2.17 7.54
C GLN A 51 -14.09 -3.00 7.55
N VAL A 52 -13.52 -3.27 6.37
CA VAL A 52 -12.29 -4.06 6.26
C VAL A 52 -11.08 -3.25 6.74
N PHE A 53 -11.04 -1.95 6.46
CA PHE A 53 -10.00 -1.06 7.00
C PHE A 53 -10.06 -0.98 8.53
N GLU A 54 -11.25 -0.79 9.10
CA GLU A 54 -11.45 -0.80 10.55
C GLU A 54 -11.00 -2.11 11.18
N PHE A 55 -11.26 -3.24 10.52
CA PHE A 55 -10.76 -4.54 10.96
C PHE A 55 -9.22 -4.59 10.93
N ALA A 56 -8.60 -4.17 9.83
CA ALA A 56 -7.15 -4.17 9.63
C ALA A 56 -6.42 -3.33 10.68
N ASP A 57 -6.97 -2.16 11.00
CA ASP A 57 -6.38 -1.21 11.95
C ASP A 57 -6.64 -1.60 13.40
N LYS A 58 -7.82 -2.14 13.71
CA LYS A 58 -8.20 -2.55 15.07
C LYS A 58 -7.48 -3.82 15.52
N TYR A 59 -7.27 -4.78 14.63
CA TYR A 59 -6.65 -6.07 14.92
C TYR A 59 -5.31 -6.16 14.20
N ARG A 60 -4.32 -5.46 14.74
CA ARG A 60 -3.00 -5.34 14.09
C ARG A 60 -2.16 -6.61 14.20
N GLY A 61 -1.63 -7.06 13.07
CA GLY A 61 -0.67 -8.17 13.01
C GLY A 61 -0.47 -8.68 11.58
N SER A 62 0.67 -9.32 11.34
CA SER A 62 1.05 -9.83 10.03
C SER A 62 0.35 -11.16 9.71
N TYR A 63 -0.10 -11.33 8.46
CA TYR A 63 -0.59 -12.62 7.98
C TYR A 63 0.53 -13.66 7.93
N ASN A 64 1.81 -13.24 7.83
CA ASN A 64 2.93 -14.19 7.89
C ASN A 64 2.90 -14.98 9.20
N ASP A 65 2.61 -14.31 10.31
CA ASP A 65 2.57 -14.93 11.64
C ASP A 65 1.26 -15.71 11.85
N SER A 66 0.16 -15.25 11.27
CA SER A 66 -1.18 -15.80 11.51
C SER A 66 -1.57 -16.97 10.61
N ILE A 67 -1.33 -16.81 9.31
CA ILE A 67 -1.74 -17.74 8.24
C ILE A 67 -0.63 -17.93 7.21
N GLY A 68 0.64 -17.75 7.59
CA GLY A 68 1.79 -17.81 6.69
C GLY A 68 1.90 -19.12 5.91
N GLU A 69 1.40 -20.23 6.44
CA GLU A 69 1.29 -21.52 5.74
C GLU A 69 0.48 -21.46 4.42
N GLY A 70 -0.41 -20.48 4.29
CA GLY A 70 -1.23 -20.28 3.09
C GLY A 70 -0.65 -19.31 2.07
N ALA A 71 0.40 -18.56 2.42
CA ALA A 71 0.93 -17.46 1.60
C ALA A 71 2.44 -17.57 1.36
N CYS A 72 3.21 -17.92 2.39
CA CYS A 72 4.63 -18.20 2.28
C CYS A 72 4.88 -19.61 1.69
N PRO A 73 5.96 -19.80 0.91
CA PRO A 73 7.04 -18.84 0.63
C PRO A 73 6.80 -17.93 -0.60
N PHE A 74 5.57 -17.84 -1.12
CA PHE A 74 5.30 -17.13 -2.38
C PHE A 74 5.09 -15.63 -2.19
N TYR A 75 4.19 -15.28 -1.27
CA TYR A 75 3.87 -13.91 -0.91
C TYR A 75 4.05 -13.80 0.60
N CYS A 76 5.27 -13.56 1.05
CA CYS A 76 5.55 -13.28 2.46
C CYS A 76 5.65 -11.78 2.70
N ASP A 77 4.98 -11.25 3.70
CA ASP A 77 5.13 -9.86 4.14
C ASP A 77 6.58 -9.57 4.57
N PHE A 78 7.23 -8.62 3.91
CA PHE A 78 8.56 -8.13 4.27
C PHE A 78 8.55 -6.64 4.65
N SER A 79 7.68 -5.82 4.07
CA SER A 79 7.54 -4.39 4.41
C SER A 79 6.93 -4.17 5.79
N GLY A 80 6.14 -5.12 6.28
CA GLY A 80 5.21 -4.93 7.39
C GLY A 80 3.85 -4.47 6.86
N TYR A 81 2.99 -3.99 7.76
CA TYR A 81 1.61 -3.62 7.40
C TYR A 81 1.31 -2.12 7.48
N MET A 82 2.27 -1.31 7.90
CA MET A 82 2.02 0.12 8.11
C MET A 82 1.84 0.87 6.79
N ASP A 83 2.53 0.46 5.73
CA ASP A 83 2.30 1.04 4.41
C ASP A 83 0.95 0.64 3.82
N GLU A 84 0.47 -0.60 3.98
CA GLU A 84 -0.89 -0.96 3.56
C GLU A 84 -1.95 -0.21 4.37
N LEU A 85 -1.77 -0.01 5.68
CA LEU A 85 -2.69 0.81 6.47
C LEU A 85 -2.72 2.26 5.97
N LEU A 86 -1.57 2.85 5.69
CA LEU A 86 -1.50 4.21 5.14
C LEU A 86 -2.07 4.29 3.72
N TRP A 87 -1.86 3.26 2.90
CA TRP A 87 -2.40 3.14 1.55
C TRP A 87 -3.92 3.00 1.55
N GLY A 88 -4.47 2.13 2.40
CA GLY A 88 -5.91 1.97 2.62
C GLY A 88 -6.56 3.27 3.09
N ALA A 89 -5.96 3.94 4.08
CA ALA A 89 -6.42 5.24 4.55
C ALA A 89 -6.38 6.31 3.45
N ALA A 90 -5.29 6.38 2.66
CA ALA A 90 -5.18 7.33 1.55
C ALA A 90 -6.28 7.10 0.50
N TRP A 91 -6.54 5.86 0.10
CA TRP A 91 -7.65 5.55 -0.81
C TRP A 91 -9.01 5.91 -0.23
N LEU A 92 -9.28 5.55 1.03
CA LEU A 92 -10.52 5.90 1.70
C LEU A 92 -10.71 7.42 1.79
N TYR A 93 -9.66 8.18 2.08
CA TYR A 93 -9.70 9.63 2.02
C TYR A 93 -10.01 10.13 0.60
N LYS A 94 -9.39 9.55 -0.43
CA LYS A 94 -9.64 9.92 -1.83
C LYS A 94 -11.12 9.84 -2.19
N VAL A 95 -11.80 8.78 -1.76
CA VAL A 95 -13.22 8.55 -2.08
C VAL A 95 -14.17 9.33 -1.18
N THR A 96 -13.92 9.31 0.13
CA THR A 96 -14.87 9.82 1.13
C THR A 96 -14.68 11.28 1.46
N LYS A 97 -13.45 11.80 1.33
CA LYS A 97 -13.02 13.10 1.87
C LYS A 97 -13.25 13.25 3.38
N ALA A 98 -13.42 12.14 4.11
CA ALA A 98 -13.59 12.18 5.55
C ALA A 98 -12.24 12.52 6.23
N PRO A 99 -12.17 13.59 7.06
CA PRO A 99 -10.91 14.05 7.66
C PRO A 99 -10.16 12.98 8.44
N TYR A 100 -10.90 12.08 9.11
CA TYR A 100 -10.34 10.95 9.85
C TYR A 100 -9.24 10.20 9.10
N TYR A 101 -9.46 9.86 7.83
CA TYR A 101 -8.49 9.08 7.06
C TYR A 101 -7.25 9.90 6.69
N TRP A 102 -7.41 11.20 6.47
CA TRP A 102 -6.28 12.09 6.21
C TRP A 102 -5.44 12.32 7.46
N ASP A 103 -6.09 12.58 8.60
CA ASP A 103 -5.44 12.71 9.90
C ASP A 103 -4.71 11.42 10.26
N TYR A 104 -5.30 10.25 9.95
CA TYR A 104 -4.64 8.95 10.10
C TYR A 104 -3.35 8.87 9.28
N VAL A 105 -3.36 9.30 8.01
CA VAL A 105 -2.16 9.32 7.17
C VAL A 105 -1.08 10.21 7.77
N LEU A 106 -1.43 11.45 8.14
CA LEU A 106 -0.48 12.40 8.73
C LEU A 106 0.11 11.91 10.06
N ALA A 107 -0.72 11.30 10.91
CA ALA A 107 -0.27 10.79 12.21
C ALA A 107 0.69 9.60 12.08
N ASN A 108 0.57 8.79 11.02
CA ASN A 108 1.30 7.53 10.88
C ASN A 108 2.38 7.55 9.79
N ILE A 109 2.54 8.63 9.00
CA ILE A 109 3.49 8.65 7.88
C ILE A 109 4.96 8.44 8.30
N HIS A 110 5.30 8.76 9.55
CA HIS A 110 6.65 8.56 10.11
C HIS A 110 7.09 7.09 10.14
N TYR A 111 6.14 6.13 10.11
CA TYR A 111 6.45 4.71 9.98
C TYR A 111 7.08 4.35 8.61
N LEU A 112 6.98 5.23 7.60
CA LEU A 112 7.54 5.05 6.26
C LEU A 112 8.88 5.78 6.06
N GLU A 113 9.55 6.18 7.14
CA GLU A 113 10.79 6.95 7.07
C GLU A 113 12.06 6.11 6.92
N SER A 114 12.02 4.81 7.21
CA SER A 114 13.18 3.93 7.16
C SER A 114 13.03 2.82 6.13
N THR A 115 14.06 2.62 5.32
CA THR A 115 14.20 1.41 4.52
C THR A 115 14.43 0.22 5.45
N VAL A 116 13.68 -0.86 5.23
CA VAL A 116 13.83 -2.10 5.97
C VAL A 116 14.77 -3.02 5.19
N ILE A 117 15.86 -3.45 5.84
CA ILE A 117 16.78 -4.44 5.28
C ILE A 117 16.47 -5.79 5.91
N ARG A 118 15.94 -6.74 5.12
CA ARG A 118 15.70 -8.11 5.55
C ARG A 118 16.68 -9.07 4.90
N LYS A 119 16.83 -10.27 5.46
CA LYS A 119 17.55 -11.36 4.78
C LYS A 119 16.53 -12.32 4.17
N VAL A 120 16.52 -12.41 2.84
CA VAL A 120 15.69 -13.36 2.08
C VAL A 120 16.62 -14.27 1.31
N ASN A 121 16.47 -15.59 1.46
CA ASN A 121 17.31 -16.60 0.80
C ASN A 121 18.82 -16.39 0.96
N GLY A 122 19.26 -15.84 2.11
CA GLY A 122 20.67 -15.58 2.41
C GLY A 122 21.23 -14.26 1.86
N GLY A 123 20.46 -13.49 1.08
CA GLY A 123 20.83 -12.17 0.58
C GLY A 123 20.05 -11.03 1.26
N PRO A 124 20.57 -9.79 1.27
CA PRO A 124 19.81 -8.63 1.72
C PRO A 124 18.69 -8.32 0.72
N TYR A 125 17.46 -8.19 1.22
CA TYR A 125 16.30 -7.68 0.52
C TYR A 125 15.94 -6.32 1.12
N LEU A 126 15.90 -5.30 0.27
CA LEU A 126 15.50 -3.95 0.65
C LEU A 126 13.99 -3.84 0.39
N THR A 127 13.23 -3.51 1.42
CA THR A 127 11.79 -3.23 1.32
C THR A 127 11.47 -1.92 2.06
N GLY A 128 10.27 -1.39 1.86
CA GLY A 128 9.90 -0.06 2.36
C GLY A 128 10.68 1.09 1.70
N SER A 129 11.15 0.90 0.47
CA SER A 129 11.80 1.95 -0.31
C SER A 129 10.76 2.86 -0.97
N VAL A 130 11.01 4.17 -0.95
CA VAL A 130 10.21 5.14 -1.72
C VAL A 130 10.39 5.01 -3.24
N THR A 131 11.39 4.24 -3.69
CA THR A 131 11.69 4.02 -5.12
C THR A 131 11.14 2.71 -5.70
N GLU A 132 10.31 1.98 -4.94
CA GLU A 132 9.68 0.74 -5.37
C GLU A 132 8.18 0.75 -5.05
N PHE A 133 7.36 0.26 -5.99
CA PHE A 133 5.95 -0.04 -5.78
C PHE A 133 5.70 -1.51 -6.10
N GLY A 134 5.07 -2.23 -5.19
CA GLY A 134 4.80 -3.64 -5.38
C GLY A 134 3.68 -4.16 -4.49
N TRP A 135 3.43 -5.46 -4.63
CA TRP A 135 2.44 -6.15 -3.81
C TRP A 135 2.78 -6.14 -2.32
N ASP A 136 4.08 -6.04 -1.97
CA ASP A 136 4.59 -5.93 -0.59
C ASP A 136 4.75 -4.45 -0.17
N SER A 137 5.31 -3.57 -1.01
CA SER A 137 5.58 -2.17 -0.64
C SER A 137 4.65 -1.15 -1.30
N LYS A 138 3.95 -0.32 -0.51
CA LYS A 138 3.08 0.78 -0.98
C LYS A 138 3.68 2.18 -0.82
N HIS A 139 4.89 2.29 -0.29
CA HIS A 139 5.54 3.55 0.08
C HIS A 139 5.51 4.61 -1.04
N SER A 140 6.00 4.23 -2.22
CA SER A 140 6.03 5.07 -3.41
C SER A 140 4.62 5.47 -3.87
N GLY A 141 3.67 4.53 -3.89
CA GLY A 141 2.28 4.74 -4.26
C GLY A 141 1.58 5.76 -3.35
N ILE A 142 1.79 5.68 -2.03
CA ILE A 142 1.25 6.62 -1.05
C ILE A 142 1.77 8.04 -1.34
N ASN A 143 3.07 8.21 -1.53
CA ASN A 143 3.66 9.53 -1.79
C ASN A 143 3.13 10.13 -3.12
N ILE A 144 2.98 9.31 -4.17
CA ILE A 144 2.39 9.74 -5.44
C ILE A 144 0.91 10.11 -5.27
N LEU A 145 0.12 9.30 -4.57
CA LEU A 145 -1.31 9.54 -4.38
C LEU A 145 -1.58 10.80 -3.56
N VAL A 146 -0.86 10.93 -2.44
CA VAL A 146 -1.01 12.03 -1.49
C VAL A 146 -0.49 13.35 -2.07
N SER A 147 0.60 13.32 -2.84
CA SER A 147 1.16 14.53 -3.45
C SER A 147 0.14 15.28 -4.31
N GLN A 148 -0.82 14.59 -4.94
CA GLN A 148 -1.91 15.22 -5.69
C GLN A 148 -2.74 16.20 -4.84
N TRP A 149 -2.95 15.89 -3.56
CA TRP A 149 -3.66 16.79 -2.63
C TRP A 149 -2.70 17.81 -2.02
N ALA A 150 -1.48 17.38 -1.71
CA ALA A 150 -0.47 18.24 -1.12
C ALA A 150 -0.04 19.39 -2.06
N MET A 151 -0.16 19.20 -3.38
CA MET A 151 0.02 20.26 -4.37
C MET A 151 -1.07 21.35 -4.28
N THR A 152 -2.24 21.03 -3.73
CA THR A 152 -3.35 22.00 -3.55
C THR A 152 -3.29 22.73 -2.21
N ASP A 153 -2.47 22.25 -1.26
CA ASP A 153 -2.27 22.86 0.04
C ASP A 153 -0.77 22.80 0.43
N PRO A 154 -0.02 23.91 0.27
CA PRO A 154 1.42 23.95 0.52
C PRO A 154 1.81 23.57 1.96
N THR A 155 0.89 23.70 2.92
CA THR A 155 1.15 23.41 4.34
C THR A 155 1.36 21.91 4.61
N ILE A 156 0.92 21.04 3.68
CA ILE A 156 1.05 19.58 3.77
C ILE A 156 1.97 18.99 2.69
N SER A 157 2.71 19.83 1.96
CA SER A 157 3.59 19.44 0.83
C SER A 157 4.76 18.52 1.21
N SER A 158 5.27 18.66 2.44
CA SER A 158 6.38 17.86 2.98
C SER A 158 5.84 16.75 3.90
N PRO A 159 6.28 15.48 3.77
CA PRO A 159 7.36 14.97 2.91
C PRO A 159 6.92 14.43 1.54
N PHE A 160 5.64 14.53 1.18
CA PHE A 160 5.06 13.74 0.09
C PHE A 160 5.57 14.10 -1.31
N ILE A 161 5.66 15.39 -1.64
CA ILE A 161 6.08 15.82 -2.98
C ILE A 161 7.55 15.43 -3.24
N PRO A 162 8.52 15.73 -2.34
CA PRO A 162 9.90 15.30 -2.54
C PRO A 162 10.06 13.78 -2.69
N LYS A 163 9.33 12.97 -1.91
CA LYS A 163 9.37 11.51 -2.00
C LYS A 163 8.75 10.98 -3.30
N ALA A 164 7.69 11.63 -3.79
CA ALA A 164 7.11 11.34 -5.09
C ALA A 164 8.08 11.66 -6.23
N ASP A 165 8.76 12.80 -6.16
CA ASP A 165 9.79 13.20 -7.12
C ASP A 165 10.98 12.23 -7.12
N GLU A 166 11.39 11.74 -5.94
CA GLU A 166 12.45 10.76 -5.80
C GLU A 166 12.17 9.48 -6.62
N LEU A 167 10.97 8.89 -6.47
CA LEU A 167 10.54 7.75 -7.28
C LEU A 167 10.59 8.06 -8.78
N VAL A 168 9.93 9.15 -9.20
CA VAL A 168 9.82 9.49 -10.62
C VAL A 168 11.20 9.73 -11.21
N CYS A 169 12.08 10.42 -10.48
CA CYS A 169 13.43 10.73 -10.93
C CYS A 169 14.35 9.49 -10.93
N SER A 170 14.09 8.49 -10.08
CA SER A 170 14.90 7.27 -10.01
C SER A 170 14.63 6.31 -11.18
N ILE A 171 13.43 6.34 -11.76
CA ILE A 171 13.03 5.47 -12.88
C ILE A 171 13.10 6.13 -14.27
N LEU A 172 13.28 7.46 -14.33
CA LEU A 172 13.41 8.17 -15.60
C LEU A 172 14.85 8.09 -16.14
N PRO A 173 15.09 7.57 -17.36
CA PRO A 173 16.44 7.37 -17.90
C PRO A 173 17.29 8.65 -17.93
N LYS A 174 16.66 9.78 -18.30
CA LYS A 174 17.35 11.08 -18.49
C LYS A 174 17.43 11.95 -17.24
N SER A 175 16.84 11.51 -16.12
CA SER A 175 16.96 12.24 -14.85
C SER A 175 18.40 12.16 -14.33
N ARG A 176 18.87 13.21 -13.65
CA ARG A 176 20.21 13.24 -13.03
C ARG A 176 20.26 12.57 -11.64
N ALA A 177 19.11 12.18 -11.09
CA ALA A 177 19.03 11.53 -9.79
C ALA A 177 19.60 10.08 -9.84
N PRO A 178 20.06 9.54 -8.70
CA PRO A 178 20.42 8.12 -8.57
C PRO A 178 19.29 7.21 -9.09
N LYS A 179 19.67 6.14 -9.80
CA LYS A 179 18.71 5.20 -10.39
C LYS A 179 18.42 4.04 -9.45
N SER A 180 17.14 3.69 -9.32
CA SER A 180 16.72 2.46 -8.64
C SER A 180 16.59 1.26 -9.58
N VAL A 181 16.71 1.49 -10.90
CA VAL A 181 16.51 0.49 -11.96
C VAL A 181 17.67 0.50 -12.94
N THR A 182 17.92 -0.64 -13.56
CA THR A 182 18.87 -0.79 -14.68
C THR A 182 18.13 -0.83 -15.99
N PHE A 183 18.63 -0.12 -17.01
CA PHE A 183 18.02 -0.11 -18.33
C PHE A 183 18.71 -1.12 -19.24
N SER A 184 17.91 -1.92 -19.94
CA SER A 184 18.39 -2.73 -21.05
C SER A 184 18.88 -1.84 -22.21
N PRO A 185 19.69 -2.37 -23.15
CA PRO A 185 20.14 -1.62 -24.33
C PRO A 185 19.00 -1.04 -25.19
N GLY A 186 17.80 -1.64 -25.13
CA GLY A 186 16.58 -1.16 -25.80
C GLY A 186 15.81 -0.08 -25.03
N SER A 187 16.32 0.40 -23.90
CA SER A 187 15.63 1.34 -22.99
C SER A 187 14.34 0.80 -22.36
N SER A 188 14.12 -0.52 -22.35
CA SER A 188 13.07 -1.15 -21.55
C SER A 188 13.54 -1.30 -20.10
N LEU A 189 12.63 -0.96 -19.17
CA LEU A 189 12.71 -1.23 -17.73
C LEU A 189 12.66 -2.74 -17.43
#